data_AF-A0A957P5P6-F1
#
_entry.id   AF-A0A957P5P6-F1
#
_cell.length_a   1.000
_cell.length_b   1.000
_cell.length_c   1.000
_cell.angle_alpha   90.00
_cell.angle_beta   90.00
_cell.angle_gamma   90.00
#
_symmetry.space_group_name_H-M   'P 1'
#
loop_
_entity.id
_entity.type
_entity.pdbx_description
1 polymer ?
#
loop_
_entity_poly.entity_id
_entity_poly.type
_entity_poly.pdbx_seq_one_letter_code
_entity_poly.pdbx_strand_id
1 'polypeptide(L)'
;MSNKSNQDFLAAADRIGARLCRDALWAGGRCNWLGAAMEPVNGAWKIVQRTFGPDLYGGTSGIALFLAHLYRQSGERIYAETARGALRQAISCCDQIPAAGRISHYAGALGIGYASMQVGELFSDAALCQQGHQLVLDVLALDAEPAQGTDVLSGIAGAIPTLLWMHVQTGQCELLARAVDFGHQLVASARRAPHGWSWNTLNLPETQRKHDLTGFSHGAAGIGWALLELYHATQDTQFHHAASQAFAYERHWFNAQQGNWPDFRGLNDGTAQPGAAPGYMAAWCHGAPGIGLSRLRGYVLLDDAELRTEAEIAIRTTSQMLDHTAASHQENYSLCHGQGGNAELLIYGSQVLNRPELFEKAAAIGRMGLTRIDAQDAPWPCGVMGAGETPGLLLGTAGIGYFYLRLYAPMETPSVLIISSN
;
A
#
# COMPACT_ATOMS: atom_id res chain seq x y z
N MET A 1 25.73 20.26 -0.43
CA MET A 1 25.76 19.06 0.43
C MET A 1 24.76 17.98 0.00
N SER A 2 24.05 18.10 -1.14
CA SER A 2 22.95 17.18 -1.50
C SER A 2 23.38 15.83 -2.11
N ASN A 3 24.50 15.75 -2.82
CA ASN A 3 24.81 14.53 -3.59
C ASN A 3 25.34 13.36 -2.74
N LYS A 4 25.97 13.64 -1.58
CA LYS A 4 26.51 12.61 -0.68
C LYS A 4 25.43 12.00 0.22
N SER A 5 24.49 12.81 0.72
CA SER A 5 23.39 12.34 1.59
C SER A 5 22.44 11.38 0.86
N ASN A 6 22.25 11.55 -0.45
CA ASN A 6 21.38 10.66 -1.22
C ASN A 6 22.04 9.30 -1.43
N GLN A 7 23.36 9.26 -1.59
CA GLN A 7 24.11 8.00 -1.77
C GLN A 7 24.03 7.10 -0.53
N ASP A 8 23.94 7.68 0.68
CA ASP A 8 23.76 6.89 1.90
C ASP A 8 22.42 6.14 1.91
N PHE A 9 21.37 6.71 1.32
CA PHE A 9 20.07 6.04 1.16
C PHE A 9 20.14 4.88 0.16
N LEU A 10 20.79 5.08 -0.99
CA LEU A 10 21.02 3.99 -1.95
C LEU A 10 21.84 2.87 -1.30
N ALA A 11 22.88 3.19 -0.55
CA ALA A 11 23.71 2.21 0.13
C ALA A 11 22.94 1.39 1.17
N ALA A 12 21.96 1.99 1.85
CA ALA A 12 21.10 1.27 2.78
C ALA A 12 20.10 0.34 2.06
N ALA A 13 19.49 0.82 0.98
CA ALA A 13 18.66 -0.01 0.11
C ALA A 13 19.47 -1.19 -0.46
N ASP A 14 20.71 -0.95 -0.86
CA ASP A 14 21.65 -1.97 -1.34
C ASP A 14 21.95 -3.03 -0.26
N ARG A 15 22.33 -2.62 0.96
CA ARG A 15 22.56 -3.57 2.08
C ARG A 15 21.33 -4.41 2.38
N ILE A 16 20.14 -3.81 2.37
CA ILE A 16 18.88 -4.54 2.56
C ILE A 16 18.64 -5.54 1.41
N GLY A 17 18.81 -5.10 0.16
CA GLY A 17 18.68 -5.96 -1.02
C GLY A 17 19.66 -7.12 -1.03
N ALA A 18 20.92 -6.87 -0.67
CA ALA A 18 21.96 -7.89 -0.54
C ALA A 18 21.60 -8.94 0.51
N ARG A 19 21.06 -8.54 1.67
CA ARG A 19 20.56 -9.48 2.69
C ARG A 19 19.39 -10.32 2.16
N LEU A 20 18.41 -9.70 1.50
CA LEU A 20 17.31 -10.42 0.88
C LEU A 20 17.79 -11.45 -0.15
N CYS A 21 18.75 -11.09 -1.00
CA CYS A 21 19.34 -12.01 -1.97
C CYS A 21 20.13 -13.14 -1.32
N ARG A 22 20.91 -12.86 -0.27
CA ARG A 22 21.66 -13.85 0.51
C ARG A 22 20.72 -14.88 1.16
N ASP A 23 19.60 -14.41 1.70
CA ASP A 23 18.67 -15.23 2.48
C ASP A 23 17.61 -15.94 1.62
N ALA A 24 17.63 -15.70 0.30
CA ALA A 24 16.72 -16.34 -0.64
C ALA A 24 16.97 -17.86 -0.73
N LEU A 25 15.91 -18.64 -0.55
CA LEU A 25 15.91 -20.09 -0.69
C LEU A 25 15.57 -20.45 -2.14
N TRP A 26 16.54 -20.98 -2.88
CA TRP A 26 16.41 -21.30 -4.30
C TRP A 26 16.04 -22.76 -4.55
N ALA A 27 15.10 -22.97 -5.48
CA ALA A 27 14.75 -24.28 -6.02
C ALA A 27 14.54 -24.17 -7.54
N GLY A 28 15.56 -24.58 -8.31
CA GLY A 28 15.60 -24.36 -9.75
C GLY A 28 15.57 -22.87 -10.10
N GLY A 29 14.67 -22.45 -11.00
CA GLY A 29 14.51 -21.05 -11.36
C GLY A 29 13.70 -20.20 -10.37
N ARG A 30 13.22 -20.74 -9.26
CA ARG A 30 12.34 -20.02 -8.31
C ARG A 30 13.06 -19.80 -6.99
N CYS A 31 12.71 -18.71 -6.31
CA CYS A 31 13.14 -18.48 -4.94
C CYS A 31 12.00 -18.03 -4.03
N ASN A 32 12.16 -18.28 -2.73
CA ASN A 32 11.25 -17.86 -1.67
C ASN A 32 12.08 -17.53 -0.41
N TRP A 33 11.44 -17.10 0.67
CA TRP A 33 12.04 -16.81 1.95
C TRP A 33 11.28 -17.53 3.07
N LEU A 34 11.92 -17.67 4.23
CA LEU A 34 11.29 -18.14 5.46
C LEU A 34 11.32 -16.99 6.48
N GLY A 35 10.22 -16.74 7.18
CA GLY A 35 10.18 -15.68 8.16
C GLY A 35 8.85 -15.55 8.88
N ALA A 36 8.77 -14.53 9.73
CA ALA A 36 7.59 -14.25 10.52
C ALA A 36 6.46 -13.66 9.66
N ALA A 37 5.27 -14.23 9.81
CA ALA A 37 4.03 -13.73 9.23
C ALA A 37 2.92 -13.70 10.30
N MET A 38 1.99 -12.77 10.15
CA MET A 38 0.78 -12.71 10.99
C MET A 38 -0.32 -13.51 10.28
N GLU A 39 -0.81 -14.57 10.91
CA GLU A 39 -1.78 -15.49 10.30
C GLU A 39 -2.96 -15.77 11.23
N PRO A 40 -4.17 -16.00 10.69
CA PRO A 40 -5.32 -16.42 11.47
C PRO A 40 -5.17 -17.91 11.85
N VAL A 41 -4.82 -18.17 13.10
CA VAL A 41 -4.67 -19.52 13.66
C VAL A 41 -5.74 -19.75 14.72
N ASN A 42 -6.68 -20.64 14.45
CA ASN A 42 -7.84 -20.95 15.32
C ASN A 42 -8.66 -19.69 15.68
N GLY A 43 -8.91 -18.83 14.69
CA GLY A 43 -9.70 -17.60 14.87
C GLY A 43 -8.96 -16.46 15.57
N ALA A 44 -7.68 -16.60 15.87
CA ALA A 44 -6.85 -15.54 16.45
C ALA A 44 -5.63 -15.25 15.56
N TRP A 45 -5.29 -13.96 15.43
CA TRP A 45 -4.06 -13.55 14.77
C TRP A 45 -2.85 -13.95 15.61
N LYS A 46 -1.97 -14.76 15.02
CA LYS A 46 -0.74 -15.23 15.65
C LYS A 46 0.45 -15.03 14.74
N ILE A 47 1.59 -14.75 15.34
CA ILE A 47 2.88 -14.77 14.66
C ILE A 47 3.25 -16.24 14.42
N VAL A 48 3.48 -16.58 13.16
CA VAL A 48 3.95 -17.91 12.74
C VAL A 48 5.21 -17.78 11.88
N GLN A 49 5.99 -18.85 11.80
CA GLN A 49 7.13 -18.95 10.89
C GLN A 49 6.71 -19.76 9.66
N ARG A 50 6.81 -19.17 8.46
CA ARG A 50 6.39 -19.82 7.22
C ARG A 50 7.09 -19.26 5.99
N THR A 51 6.94 -19.97 4.87
CA THR A 51 7.30 -19.44 3.55
C THR A 51 6.32 -18.37 3.10
N PHE A 52 6.80 -17.40 2.33
CA PHE A 52 5.97 -16.29 1.88
C PHE A 52 5.08 -16.67 0.69
N GLY A 53 3.88 -16.10 0.69
CA GLY A 53 2.89 -16.24 -0.36
C GLY A 53 3.28 -15.48 -1.64
N PRO A 54 2.42 -15.48 -2.66
CA PRO A 54 2.72 -14.87 -3.95
C PRO A 54 2.34 -13.38 -4.03
N ASP A 55 1.49 -12.88 -3.11
CA ASP A 55 0.87 -11.56 -3.15
C ASP A 55 1.88 -10.39 -3.08
N LEU A 56 1.41 -9.18 -3.39
CA LEU A 56 2.26 -7.99 -3.37
C LEU A 56 2.50 -7.48 -1.94
N TYR A 57 1.54 -7.68 -1.03
CA TYR A 57 1.56 -7.14 0.32
C TYR A 57 2.74 -7.70 1.14
N GLY A 58 2.76 -9.02 1.35
CA GLY A 58 3.80 -9.71 2.10
C GLY A 58 4.60 -10.68 1.25
N GLY A 59 4.11 -11.03 0.06
CA GLY A 59 4.62 -12.12 -0.75
C GLY A 59 5.82 -11.81 -1.64
N THR A 60 6.19 -12.81 -2.44
CA THR A 60 7.40 -12.79 -3.26
C THR A 60 7.31 -11.78 -4.41
N SER A 61 6.12 -11.42 -4.89
CA SER A 61 5.99 -10.39 -5.94
C SER A 61 6.34 -8.99 -5.44
N GLY A 62 6.00 -8.66 -4.19
CA GLY A 62 6.41 -7.40 -3.57
C GLY A 62 7.93 -7.30 -3.35
N ILE A 63 8.56 -8.40 -2.94
CA ILE A 63 10.02 -8.48 -2.82
C ILE A 63 10.68 -8.31 -4.19
N ALA A 64 10.13 -8.95 -5.22
CA ALA A 64 10.65 -8.83 -6.59
C ALA A 64 10.59 -7.40 -7.12
N LEU A 65 9.48 -6.69 -6.85
CA LEU A 65 9.31 -5.30 -7.27
C LEU A 65 10.39 -4.41 -6.66
N PHE A 66 10.65 -4.54 -5.34
CA PHE A 66 11.74 -3.82 -4.69
C PHE A 66 13.11 -4.11 -5.32
N LEU A 67 13.45 -5.40 -5.49
CA LEU A 67 14.75 -5.79 -6.04
C LEU A 67 14.94 -5.33 -7.49
N ALA A 68 13.87 -5.26 -8.28
CA ALA A 68 13.93 -4.74 -9.64
C ALA A 68 14.21 -3.23 -9.69
N HIS A 69 13.56 -2.44 -8.82
CA HIS A 69 13.88 -1.02 -8.69
C HIS A 69 15.30 -0.80 -8.16
N LEU A 70 15.76 -1.63 -7.21
CA LEU A 70 17.13 -1.56 -6.72
C LEU A 70 18.13 -1.87 -7.83
N TYR A 71 17.89 -2.92 -8.62
CA TYR A 71 18.71 -3.24 -9.80
C TYR A 71 18.81 -2.06 -10.77
N ARG A 72 17.70 -1.34 -11.02
CA ARG A 72 17.70 -0.19 -11.92
C ARG A 72 18.67 0.91 -11.48
N GLN A 73 18.86 1.05 -10.17
CA GLN A 73 19.73 2.08 -9.57
C GLN A 73 21.17 1.60 -9.34
N SER A 74 21.38 0.33 -8.98
CA SER A 74 22.71 -0.21 -8.66
C SER A 74 23.41 -0.92 -9.83
N GLY A 75 22.65 -1.51 -10.76
CA GLY A 75 23.19 -2.37 -11.82
C GLY A 75 23.61 -3.78 -11.37
N GLU A 76 23.44 -4.12 -10.09
CA GLU A 76 23.90 -5.39 -9.52
C GLU A 76 23.03 -6.58 -9.95
N ARG A 77 23.62 -7.51 -10.71
CA ARG A 77 22.88 -8.58 -11.40
C ARG A 77 22.11 -9.52 -10.47
N ILE A 78 22.62 -9.74 -9.25
CA ILE A 78 21.98 -10.63 -8.28
C ILE A 78 20.57 -10.14 -7.91
N TYR A 79 20.32 -8.83 -7.92
CA TYR A 79 19.00 -8.26 -7.67
C TYR A 79 18.03 -8.59 -8.80
N ALA A 80 18.47 -8.47 -10.06
CA ALA A 80 17.65 -8.84 -11.22
C ALA A 80 17.36 -10.35 -11.26
N GLU A 81 18.36 -11.19 -10.99
CA GLU A 81 18.18 -12.65 -10.94
C GLU A 81 17.18 -13.05 -9.86
N THR A 82 17.33 -12.50 -8.65
CA THR A 82 16.47 -12.80 -7.51
C THR A 82 15.04 -12.29 -7.74
N ALA A 83 14.87 -11.09 -8.31
CA ALA A 83 13.55 -10.56 -8.67
C ALA A 83 12.82 -11.50 -9.66
N ARG A 84 13.53 -12.00 -10.69
CA ARG A 84 12.98 -12.98 -11.65
C ARG A 84 12.61 -14.29 -10.96
N GLY A 85 13.45 -14.78 -10.05
CA GLY A 85 13.18 -15.98 -9.26
C GLY A 85 11.91 -15.85 -8.41
N ALA A 86 11.74 -14.70 -7.77
CA ALA A 86 10.63 -14.39 -6.89
C ALA A 86 9.31 -14.19 -7.66
N LEU A 87 9.33 -13.58 -8.86
CA LEU A 87 8.15 -13.51 -9.73
C LEU A 87 7.75 -14.87 -10.29
N ARG A 88 8.72 -15.68 -10.73
CA ARG A 88 8.42 -17.06 -11.15
C ARG A 88 7.77 -17.86 -10.02
N GLN A 89 8.21 -17.64 -8.77
CA GLN A 89 7.56 -18.21 -7.60
C GLN A 89 6.13 -17.69 -7.43
N ALA A 90 5.93 -16.36 -7.45
CA ALA A 90 4.62 -15.74 -7.28
C ALA A 90 3.59 -16.25 -8.31
N ILE A 91 3.97 -16.23 -9.59
CA ILE A 91 3.12 -16.69 -10.70
C ILE A 91 2.78 -18.17 -10.54
N SER A 92 3.76 -19.01 -10.15
CA SER A 92 3.54 -20.46 -9.98
C SER A 92 2.66 -20.84 -8.79
N CYS A 93 2.35 -19.89 -7.90
CA CYS A 93 1.55 -20.11 -6.70
C CYS A 93 0.32 -19.19 -6.65
N CYS A 94 -0.05 -18.56 -7.76
CA CYS A 94 -1.19 -17.64 -7.83
C CYS A 94 -2.52 -18.34 -7.49
N ASP A 95 -2.63 -19.63 -7.80
CA ASP A 95 -3.77 -20.50 -7.45
C ASP A 95 -3.97 -20.68 -5.94
N GLN A 96 -2.95 -20.44 -5.12
CA GLN A 96 -3.04 -20.46 -3.66
C GLN A 96 -3.76 -19.24 -3.08
N ILE A 97 -3.96 -18.17 -3.88
CA ILE A 97 -4.73 -17.01 -3.44
C ILE A 97 -6.22 -17.39 -3.38
N PRO A 98 -6.88 -17.19 -2.22
CA PRO A 98 -8.32 -17.43 -2.08
C PRO A 98 -9.14 -16.65 -3.10
N ALA A 99 -10.17 -17.27 -3.66
CA ALA A 99 -11.02 -16.65 -4.69
C ALA A 99 -11.56 -15.28 -4.27
N ALA A 100 -12.02 -15.14 -3.01
CA ALA A 100 -12.61 -13.91 -2.48
C ALA A 100 -11.69 -12.67 -2.51
N GLY A 101 -10.37 -12.85 -2.52
CA GLY A 101 -9.39 -11.77 -2.57
C GLY A 101 -8.54 -11.77 -3.84
N ARG A 102 -8.80 -12.69 -4.77
CA ARG A 102 -7.93 -12.95 -5.93
C ARG A 102 -7.80 -11.76 -6.86
N ILE A 103 -8.86 -10.96 -6.97
CA ILE A 103 -8.88 -9.79 -7.84
C ILE A 103 -8.28 -8.52 -7.18
N SER A 104 -7.76 -8.61 -5.95
CA SER A 104 -7.21 -7.44 -5.26
C SER A 104 -5.78 -7.11 -5.69
N HIS A 105 -5.38 -5.85 -5.50
CA HIS A 105 -4.01 -5.41 -5.79
C HIS A 105 -3.02 -5.94 -4.76
N TYR A 106 -3.22 -5.64 -3.47
CA TYR A 106 -2.20 -5.97 -2.46
C TYR A 106 -2.20 -7.45 -2.08
N ALA A 107 -3.37 -8.02 -1.80
CA ALA A 107 -3.50 -9.41 -1.36
C ALA A 107 -3.74 -10.41 -2.50
N GLY A 108 -3.83 -9.94 -3.76
CA GLY A 108 -4.37 -10.69 -4.88
C GLY A 108 -3.45 -10.81 -6.09
N ALA A 109 -3.99 -11.44 -7.13
CA ALA A 109 -3.29 -11.75 -8.37
C ALA A 109 -3.06 -10.50 -9.24
N LEU A 110 -3.88 -9.47 -9.10
CA LEU A 110 -3.67 -8.20 -9.81
C LEU A 110 -2.34 -7.55 -9.39
N GLY A 111 -1.95 -7.66 -8.12
CA GLY A 111 -0.63 -7.22 -7.66
C GLY A 111 0.53 -8.01 -8.28
N ILE A 112 0.34 -9.32 -8.50
CA ILE A 112 1.33 -10.17 -9.17
C ILE A 112 1.48 -9.74 -10.64
N GLY A 113 0.36 -9.52 -11.33
CA GLY A 113 0.35 -9.01 -12.70
C GLY A 113 1.01 -7.64 -12.82
N TYR A 114 0.64 -6.71 -11.93
CA TYR A 114 1.24 -5.39 -11.83
C TYR A 114 2.76 -5.45 -11.62
N ALA A 115 3.23 -6.22 -10.61
CA ALA A 115 4.64 -6.39 -10.35
C ALA A 115 5.36 -7.01 -11.55
N SER A 116 4.76 -8.00 -12.21
CA SER A 116 5.35 -8.65 -13.39
C SER A 116 5.51 -7.67 -14.55
N MET A 117 4.52 -6.81 -14.82
CA MET A 117 4.62 -5.79 -15.87
C MET A 117 5.66 -4.72 -15.54
N GLN A 118 5.65 -4.17 -14.31
CA GLN A 118 6.64 -3.19 -13.85
C GLN A 118 8.07 -3.74 -13.93
N VAL A 119 8.30 -4.96 -13.44
CA VAL A 119 9.62 -5.60 -13.51
C VAL A 119 10.01 -5.93 -14.94
N GLY A 120 9.06 -6.36 -15.77
CA GLY A 120 9.28 -6.59 -17.20
C GLY A 120 9.74 -5.33 -17.92
N GLU A 121 9.09 -4.19 -17.66
CA GLU A 121 9.49 -2.89 -18.21
C GLU A 121 10.89 -2.48 -17.73
N LEU A 122 11.16 -2.56 -16.43
CA LEU A 122 12.48 -2.23 -15.86
C LEU A 122 13.62 -3.08 -16.44
N PHE A 123 13.31 -4.31 -16.84
CA PHE A 123 14.30 -5.25 -17.39
C PHE A 123 14.25 -5.36 -18.93
N SER A 124 13.41 -4.58 -19.61
CA SER A 124 13.14 -4.72 -21.04
C SER A 124 12.76 -6.15 -21.47
N ASP A 125 11.96 -6.83 -20.63
CA ASP A 125 11.49 -8.20 -20.83
C ASP A 125 9.99 -8.22 -21.19
N ALA A 126 9.72 -8.16 -22.50
CA ALA A 126 8.37 -8.17 -23.04
C ALA A 126 7.59 -9.46 -22.71
N ALA A 127 8.28 -10.60 -22.55
CA ALA A 127 7.63 -11.87 -22.22
C ALA A 127 7.10 -11.84 -20.79
N LEU A 128 7.85 -11.24 -19.85
CA LEU A 128 7.40 -11.05 -18.47
C LEU A 128 6.22 -10.07 -18.39
N CYS A 129 6.25 -8.97 -19.17
CA CYS A 129 5.10 -8.07 -19.29
C CYS A 129 3.85 -8.80 -19.79
N GLN A 130 3.99 -9.59 -20.86
CA GLN A 130 2.89 -10.36 -21.43
C GLN A 130 2.36 -11.40 -20.44
N GLN A 131 3.23 -12.07 -19.69
CA GLN A 131 2.83 -13.04 -18.67
C GLN A 131 2.03 -12.39 -17.54
N GLY A 132 2.50 -11.23 -17.04
CA GLY A 132 1.79 -10.46 -16.03
C GLY A 132 0.41 -9.99 -16.50
N HIS A 133 0.34 -9.53 -17.73
CA HIS A 133 -0.90 -9.10 -18.36
C HIS A 133 -1.90 -10.27 -18.52
N GLN A 134 -1.45 -11.39 -19.10
CA GLN A 134 -2.31 -12.55 -19.30
C GLN A 134 -2.85 -13.11 -17.97
N LEU A 135 -2.02 -13.11 -16.92
CA LEU A 135 -2.45 -13.52 -15.58
C LEU A 135 -3.66 -12.71 -15.10
N VAL A 136 -3.66 -11.40 -15.32
CA VAL A 136 -4.77 -10.53 -14.93
C VAL A 136 -6.02 -10.84 -15.75
N LEU A 137 -5.89 -11.01 -17.07
CA LEU A 137 -7.02 -11.36 -17.92
C LEU A 137 -7.65 -12.70 -17.52
N ASP A 138 -6.83 -13.71 -17.25
CA ASP A 138 -7.30 -15.03 -16.81
C ASP A 138 -8.07 -14.93 -15.49
N VAL A 139 -7.57 -14.14 -14.54
CA VAL A 139 -8.22 -13.92 -13.25
C VAL A 139 -9.56 -13.19 -13.41
N LEU A 140 -9.64 -12.17 -14.27
CA LEU A 140 -10.88 -11.43 -14.54
C LEU A 140 -11.92 -12.26 -15.30
N ALA A 141 -11.47 -13.22 -16.12
CA ALA A 141 -12.35 -14.13 -16.85
C ALA A 141 -12.97 -15.20 -15.94
N LEU A 142 -12.26 -15.62 -14.90
CA LEU A 142 -12.74 -16.58 -13.90
C LEU A 142 -13.63 -15.93 -12.83
N ASP A 143 -13.73 -14.61 -12.84
CA ASP A 143 -14.42 -13.84 -11.82
C ASP A 143 -15.94 -13.87 -12.01
N ALA A 144 -16.57 -14.88 -11.39
CA ALA A 144 -18.01 -15.10 -11.39
C ALA A 144 -18.64 -14.93 -10.00
N GLU A 145 -17.87 -14.52 -8.98
CA GLU A 145 -18.30 -14.63 -7.58
C GLU A 145 -18.89 -13.33 -7.00
N PRO A 146 -20.07 -13.39 -6.35
CA PRO A 146 -20.77 -12.21 -5.84
C PRO A 146 -20.23 -11.65 -4.50
N ALA A 147 -19.20 -12.25 -3.89
CA ALA A 147 -18.75 -11.92 -2.53
C ALA A 147 -17.30 -11.39 -2.47
N GLN A 148 -17.02 -10.36 -3.27
CA GLN A 148 -15.72 -9.70 -3.29
C GLN A 148 -15.60 -8.67 -2.16
N GLY A 149 -14.40 -8.53 -1.58
CA GLY A 149 -14.11 -7.42 -0.68
C GLY A 149 -14.28 -6.07 -1.39
N THR A 150 -14.67 -5.03 -0.65
CA THR A 150 -14.82 -3.67 -1.22
C THR A 150 -13.61 -2.77 -0.97
N ASP A 151 -12.65 -3.19 -0.15
CA ASP A 151 -11.56 -2.33 0.29
C ASP A 151 -10.33 -2.30 -0.64
N VAL A 152 -9.32 -1.51 -0.26
CA VAL A 152 -8.09 -1.33 -1.04
C VAL A 152 -7.17 -2.55 -0.91
N LEU A 153 -7.09 -3.14 0.27
CA LEU A 153 -6.12 -4.20 0.55
C LEU A 153 -6.48 -5.52 -0.15
N SER A 154 -7.74 -5.92 0.00
CA SER A 154 -8.26 -7.25 -0.32
C SER A 154 -9.44 -7.22 -1.29
N GLY A 155 -9.88 -6.03 -1.68
CA GLY A 155 -11.08 -5.83 -2.46
C GLY A 155 -10.89 -5.08 -3.78
N ILE A 156 -12.03 -4.74 -4.36
CA ILE A 156 -12.13 -4.13 -5.69
C ILE A 156 -11.69 -2.67 -5.74
N ALA A 157 -11.70 -1.96 -4.61
CA ALA A 157 -11.19 -0.59 -4.59
C ALA A 157 -9.67 -0.56 -4.88
N GLY A 158 -8.91 -1.57 -4.48
CA GLY A 158 -7.50 -1.70 -4.86
C GLY A 158 -7.31 -2.15 -6.31
N ALA A 159 -8.26 -2.93 -6.84
CA ALA A 159 -8.24 -3.44 -8.21
C ALA A 159 -8.37 -2.31 -9.24
N ILE A 160 -9.32 -1.40 -9.05
CA ILE A 160 -9.64 -0.29 -9.97
C ILE A 160 -8.40 0.47 -10.45
N PRO A 161 -7.57 1.10 -9.59
CA PRO A 161 -6.42 1.87 -10.04
C PRO A 161 -5.37 1.01 -10.74
N THR A 162 -5.26 -0.27 -10.39
CA THR A 162 -4.37 -1.22 -11.08
C THR A 162 -4.85 -1.47 -12.51
N LEU A 163 -6.15 -1.73 -12.68
CA LEU A 163 -6.75 -1.96 -14.00
C LEU A 163 -6.66 -0.71 -14.87
N LEU A 164 -6.87 0.48 -14.29
CA LEU A 164 -6.68 1.75 -15.00
C LEU A 164 -5.22 1.93 -15.43
N TRP A 165 -4.25 1.66 -14.55
CA TRP A 165 -2.84 1.71 -14.91
C TRP A 165 -2.51 0.73 -16.05
N MET A 166 -2.95 -0.52 -15.95
CA MET A 166 -2.72 -1.54 -16.99
C MET A 166 -3.42 -1.18 -18.31
N HIS A 167 -4.61 -0.59 -18.25
CA HIS A 167 -5.31 -0.07 -19.43
C HIS A 167 -4.47 0.99 -20.15
N VAL A 168 -3.88 1.94 -19.41
CA VAL A 168 -2.99 2.98 -19.99
C VAL A 168 -1.76 2.33 -20.64
N GLN A 169 -1.15 1.33 -20.01
CA GLN A 169 0.05 0.67 -20.57
C GLN A 169 -0.24 -0.17 -21.82
N THR A 170 -1.42 -0.78 -21.90
CA THR A 170 -1.71 -1.82 -22.91
C THR A 170 -2.71 -1.38 -23.99
N GLY A 171 -3.47 -0.33 -23.74
CA GLY A 171 -4.58 0.12 -24.58
C GLY A 171 -5.81 -0.80 -24.58
N GLN A 172 -5.86 -1.82 -23.71
CA GLN A 172 -6.98 -2.78 -23.71
C GLN A 172 -8.21 -2.24 -22.99
N CYS A 173 -9.28 -1.98 -23.75
CA CYS A 173 -10.52 -1.41 -23.22
C CYS A 173 -11.27 -2.32 -22.23
N GLU A 174 -11.05 -3.64 -22.27
CA GLU A 174 -11.69 -4.58 -21.35
C GLU A 174 -11.27 -4.38 -19.89
N LEU A 175 -10.03 -3.93 -19.66
CA LEU A 175 -9.51 -3.58 -18.33
C LEU A 175 -10.26 -2.36 -17.77
N LEU A 176 -10.47 -1.33 -18.59
CA LEU A 176 -11.26 -0.16 -18.22
C LEU A 176 -12.72 -0.54 -17.95
N ALA A 177 -13.33 -1.35 -18.82
CA ALA A 177 -14.70 -1.82 -18.63
C ALA A 177 -14.87 -2.55 -17.30
N ARG A 178 -13.91 -3.42 -16.95
CA ARG A 178 -13.94 -4.12 -15.66
C ARG A 178 -13.73 -3.18 -14.46
N ALA A 179 -12.88 -2.16 -14.58
CA ALA A 179 -12.74 -1.14 -13.56
C ALA A 179 -14.05 -0.36 -13.33
N VAL A 180 -14.79 -0.08 -14.41
CA VAL A 180 -16.13 0.54 -14.37
C VAL A 180 -17.13 -0.35 -13.66
N ASP A 181 -17.17 -1.66 -13.96
CA ASP A 181 -18.03 -2.61 -13.28
C ASP A 181 -17.78 -2.62 -11.77
N PHE A 182 -16.50 -2.66 -11.35
CA PHE A 182 -16.12 -2.57 -9.94
C PHE A 182 -16.54 -1.23 -9.30
N GLY A 183 -16.41 -0.12 -10.03
CA GLY A 183 -16.92 1.17 -9.59
C GLY A 183 -18.43 1.13 -9.29
N HIS A 184 -19.22 0.56 -10.20
CA HIS A 184 -20.66 0.43 -9.98
C HIS A 184 -20.99 -0.50 -8.80
N GLN A 185 -20.23 -1.57 -8.59
CA GLN A 185 -20.38 -2.43 -7.41
C GLN A 185 -20.07 -1.69 -6.10
N LEU A 186 -19.02 -0.85 -6.06
CA LEU A 186 -18.73 0.01 -4.91
C LEU A 186 -19.87 1.00 -4.65
N VAL A 187 -20.42 1.62 -5.70
CA VAL A 187 -21.54 2.56 -5.58
C VAL A 187 -22.81 1.85 -5.10
N ALA A 188 -23.09 0.65 -5.59
CA ALA A 188 -24.25 -0.14 -5.21
C ALA A 188 -24.18 -0.64 -3.76
N SER A 189 -22.99 -1.03 -3.29
CA SER A 189 -22.75 -1.56 -1.93
C SER A 189 -22.62 -0.48 -0.85
N ALA A 190 -22.57 0.80 -1.24
CA ALA A 190 -22.43 1.91 -0.31
C ALA A 190 -23.62 2.02 0.66
N ARG A 191 -23.32 2.13 1.96
CA ARG A 191 -24.28 2.57 2.97
C ARG A 191 -24.39 4.08 2.91
N ARG A 192 -25.60 4.59 2.68
CA ARG A 192 -25.86 6.02 2.51
C ARG A 192 -26.42 6.60 3.80
N ALA A 193 -25.74 7.60 4.36
CA ALA A 193 -26.18 8.38 5.51
C ALA A 193 -26.14 9.88 5.18
N PRO A 194 -26.85 10.75 5.94
CA PRO A 194 -26.83 12.19 5.72
C PRO A 194 -25.43 12.82 5.78
N HIS A 195 -24.52 12.20 6.52
CA HIS A 195 -23.14 12.67 6.72
C HIS A 195 -22.13 11.98 5.78
N GLY A 196 -22.58 11.34 4.70
CA GLY A 196 -21.71 10.69 3.72
C GLY A 196 -21.96 9.20 3.55
N TRP A 197 -21.16 8.57 2.69
CA TRP A 197 -21.25 7.15 2.35
C TRP A 197 -20.11 6.36 2.97
N SER A 198 -20.40 5.13 3.36
CA SER A 198 -19.45 4.21 3.99
C SER A 198 -19.69 2.77 3.54
N TRP A 199 -18.73 1.88 3.83
CA TRP A 199 -18.74 0.50 3.35
C TRP A 199 -18.47 -0.51 4.47
N ASN A 200 -19.14 -1.66 4.40
CA ASN A 200 -18.92 -2.78 5.31
C ASN A 200 -17.68 -3.60 4.91
N THR A 201 -16.51 -3.01 4.99
CA THR A 201 -15.24 -3.65 4.57
C THR A 201 -14.82 -4.80 5.49
N LEU A 202 -15.28 -4.81 6.74
CA LEU A 202 -15.02 -5.89 7.69
C LEU A 202 -15.95 -7.10 7.52
N ASN A 203 -16.93 -7.04 6.60
CA ASN A 203 -17.93 -8.08 6.39
C ASN A 203 -18.67 -8.49 7.68
N LEU A 204 -18.87 -7.54 8.59
CA LEU A 204 -19.56 -7.79 9.85
C LEU A 204 -21.08 -7.74 9.69
N PRO A 205 -21.83 -8.59 10.40
CA PRO A 205 -23.28 -8.45 10.52
C PRO A 205 -23.66 -7.09 11.09
N GLU A 206 -24.82 -6.57 10.68
CA GLU A 206 -25.31 -5.26 11.14
C GLU A 206 -25.44 -5.18 12.66
N THR A 207 -25.76 -6.29 13.32
CA THR A 207 -25.89 -6.38 14.78
C THR A 207 -24.58 -6.19 15.55
N GLN A 208 -23.42 -6.44 14.91
CA GLN A 208 -22.09 -6.31 15.52
C GLN A 208 -21.38 -5.02 15.12
N ARG A 209 -21.82 -4.42 14.02
CA ARG A 209 -21.15 -3.31 13.36
C ARG A 209 -21.70 -1.98 13.86
N LYS A 210 -20.91 -1.27 14.66
CA LYS A 210 -21.29 0.05 15.18
C LYS A 210 -20.99 1.15 14.17
N HIS A 211 -19.80 1.11 13.59
CA HIS A 211 -19.32 2.10 12.62
C HIS A 211 -18.55 1.43 11.48
N ASP A 212 -18.72 1.92 10.26
CA ASP A 212 -17.87 1.52 9.13
C ASP A 212 -16.50 2.20 9.25
N LEU A 213 -15.46 1.59 8.69
CA LEU A 213 -14.10 2.07 8.88
C LEU A 213 -13.79 3.37 8.14
N THR A 214 -13.00 4.20 8.79
CA THR A 214 -12.23 5.29 8.18
C THR A 214 -10.88 4.77 7.69
N GLY A 215 -10.16 5.59 6.92
CA GLY A 215 -8.78 5.30 6.52
C GLY A 215 -8.64 4.70 5.13
N PHE A 216 -7.39 4.41 4.75
CA PHE A 216 -7.03 4.08 3.38
C PHE A 216 -7.18 2.59 3.06
N SER A 217 -6.59 1.70 3.87
CA SER A 217 -6.53 0.27 3.55
C SER A 217 -7.90 -0.40 3.53
N HIS A 218 -8.71 -0.14 4.57
CA HIS A 218 -10.01 -0.78 4.78
C HIS A 218 -11.17 0.22 4.92
N GLY A 219 -10.97 1.50 4.62
CA GLY A 219 -11.93 2.55 4.97
C GLY A 219 -12.44 3.36 3.78
N ALA A 220 -13.30 4.32 4.10
CA ALA A 220 -13.92 5.21 3.12
C ALA A 220 -12.90 6.03 2.32
N ALA A 221 -11.79 6.48 2.93
CA ALA A 221 -10.79 7.28 2.21
C ALA A 221 -10.14 6.54 1.03
N GLY A 222 -9.87 5.24 1.16
CA GLY A 222 -9.33 4.42 0.07
C GLY A 222 -10.34 4.16 -1.04
N ILE A 223 -11.59 3.86 -0.67
CA ILE A 223 -12.68 3.65 -1.62
C ILE A 223 -12.99 4.94 -2.39
N GLY A 224 -13.02 6.08 -1.70
CA GLY A 224 -13.21 7.39 -2.33
C GLY A 224 -12.09 7.74 -3.30
N TRP A 225 -10.84 7.41 -2.98
CA TRP A 225 -9.72 7.57 -3.90
C TRP A 225 -9.89 6.71 -5.17
N ALA A 226 -10.23 5.42 -5.03
CA ALA A 226 -10.41 4.52 -6.18
C ALA A 226 -11.53 5.00 -7.12
N LEU A 227 -12.66 5.44 -6.54
CA LEU A 227 -13.78 6.01 -7.31
C LEU A 227 -13.37 7.32 -8.01
N LEU A 228 -12.51 8.11 -7.39
CA LEU A 228 -12.04 9.36 -7.98
C LEU A 228 -11.06 9.14 -9.14
N GLU A 229 -10.17 8.15 -9.05
CA GLU A 229 -9.35 7.71 -10.20
C GLU A 229 -10.24 7.26 -11.36
N LEU A 230 -11.31 6.52 -11.06
CA LEU A 230 -12.25 6.05 -12.08
C LEU A 230 -13.04 7.20 -12.70
N TYR A 231 -13.47 8.18 -11.91
CA TYR A 231 -14.04 9.42 -12.43
C TYR A 231 -13.06 10.13 -13.37
N HIS A 232 -11.79 10.27 -12.99
CA HIS A 232 -10.81 10.91 -13.86
C HIS A 232 -10.69 10.19 -15.22
N ALA A 233 -10.67 8.86 -15.21
CA ALA A 233 -10.57 8.04 -16.42
C ALA A 233 -11.84 8.05 -17.30
N THR A 234 -13.03 8.23 -16.72
CA THR A 234 -14.33 8.01 -17.41
C THR A 234 -15.18 9.26 -17.58
N GLN A 235 -14.96 10.28 -16.74
CA GLN A 235 -15.81 11.44 -16.54
C GLN A 235 -17.24 11.12 -16.08
N ASP A 236 -17.49 9.91 -15.55
CA ASP A 236 -18.80 9.55 -15.00
C ASP A 236 -19.01 10.20 -13.62
N THR A 237 -19.89 11.20 -13.59
CA THR A 237 -20.22 11.98 -12.40
C THR A 237 -20.78 11.15 -11.24
N GLN A 238 -21.28 9.93 -11.47
CA GLN A 238 -21.69 9.03 -10.41
C GLN A 238 -20.50 8.65 -9.51
N PHE A 239 -19.34 8.37 -10.11
CA PHE A 239 -18.13 8.03 -9.36
C PHE A 239 -17.58 9.24 -8.60
N HIS A 240 -17.62 10.43 -9.21
CA HIS A 240 -17.27 11.68 -8.52
C HIS A 240 -18.16 11.90 -7.30
N HIS A 241 -19.49 11.80 -7.46
CA HIS A 241 -20.42 11.97 -6.35
C HIS A 241 -20.16 10.97 -5.22
N ALA A 242 -19.96 9.69 -5.55
CA ALA A 242 -19.67 8.65 -4.57
C ALA A 242 -18.34 8.89 -3.84
N ALA A 243 -17.30 9.35 -4.54
CA ALA A 243 -16.04 9.75 -3.93
C ALA A 243 -16.23 10.94 -2.97
N SER A 244 -16.96 11.98 -3.37
CA SER A 244 -17.28 13.12 -2.49
C SER A 244 -18.06 12.68 -1.24
N GLN A 245 -18.97 11.71 -1.37
CA GLN A 245 -19.71 11.16 -0.23
C GLN A 245 -18.83 10.33 0.70
N ALA A 246 -17.84 9.59 0.17
CA ALA A 246 -16.83 8.92 1.00
C ALA A 246 -16.00 9.94 1.80
N PHE A 247 -15.64 11.06 1.17
CA PHE A 247 -14.89 12.13 1.84
C PHE A 247 -15.74 12.87 2.88
N ALA A 248 -17.02 13.07 2.61
CA ALA A 248 -17.97 13.60 3.60
C ALA A 248 -18.08 12.73 4.85
N TYR A 249 -18.08 11.40 4.69
CA TYR A 249 -18.07 10.46 5.82
C TYR A 249 -16.82 10.63 6.69
N GLU A 250 -15.65 10.72 6.07
CA GLU A 250 -14.39 10.96 6.79
C GLU A 250 -14.40 12.33 7.50
N ARG A 251 -14.90 13.39 6.84
CA ARG A 251 -15.02 14.72 7.45
C ARG A 251 -15.91 14.72 8.68
N HIS A 252 -17.00 13.98 8.64
CA HIS A 252 -17.90 13.85 9.78
C HIS A 252 -17.20 13.26 11.01
N TRP A 253 -16.30 12.29 10.80
CA TRP A 253 -15.58 11.61 11.87
C TRP A 253 -14.27 12.27 12.28
N PHE A 254 -13.81 13.29 11.55
CA PHE A 254 -12.57 13.98 11.87
C PHE A 254 -12.61 14.57 13.28
N ASN A 255 -11.59 14.27 14.08
CA ASN A 255 -11.45 14.83 15.41
C ASN A 255 -10.39 15.94 15.40
N ALA A 256 -10.83 17.19 15.56
CA ALA A 256 -9.95 18.36 15.53
C ALA A 256 -8.91 18.39 16.66
N GLN A 257 -9.22 17.84 17.84
CA GLN A 257 -8.29 17.76 18.96
C GLN A 257 -7.15 16.79 18.68
N GLN A 258 -7.46 15.65 18.04
CA GLN A 258 -6.47 14.65 17.64
C GLN A 258 -5.77 15.02 16.32
N GLY A 259 -6.35 15.92 15.53
CA GLY A 259 -5.94 16.18 14.16
C GLY A 259 -6.01 14.93 13.27
N ASN A 260 -6.87 13.97 13.63
CA ASN A 260 -6.87 12.62 13.06
C ASN A 260 -8.28 12.01 13.04
N TRP A 261 -8.40 10.86 12.38
CA TRP A 261 -9.64 10.09 12.23
C TRP A 261 -9.64 8.87 13.17
N PRO A 262 -10.82 8.52 13.74
CA PRO A 262 -10.95 7.41 14.66
C PRO A 262 -10.83 6.07 13.94
N ASP A 263 -10.14 5.14 14.57
CA ASP A 263 -10.08 3.73 14.19
C ASP A 263 -11.17 2.92 14.90
N PHE A 264 -12.18 2.51 14.15
CA PHE A 264 -13.34 1.79 14.69
C PHE A 264 -13.15 0.28 14.83
N ARG A 265 -12.02 -0.31 14.39
CA ARG A 265 -11.82 -1.78 14.48
C ARG A 265 -11.99 -2.30 15.90
N GLY A 266 -11.39 -1.63 16.88
CA GLY A 266 -11.50 -2.03 18.30
C GLY A 266 -12.91 -1.88 18.88
N LEU A 267 -13.81 -1.10 18.26
CA LEU A 267 -15.20 -1.00 18.70
C LEU A 267 -16.11 -2.08 18.10
N ASN A 268 -15.67 -2.66 16.98
CA ASN A 268 -16.39 -3.64 16.18
C ASN A 268 -15.97 -5.09 16.47
N ASP A 269 -14.88 -5.32 17.21
CA ASP A 269 -14.38 -6.67 17.54
C ASP A 269 -15.17 -7.40 18.64
N GLY A 270 -16.25 -6.78 19.14
CA GLY A 270 -17.12 -7.34 20.18
C GLY A 270 -16.52 -7.35 21.59
N THR A 271 -15.26 -6.92 21.76
CA THR A 271 -14.55 -6.88 23.04
C THR A 271 -14.63 -5.50 23.72
N ALA A 272 -15.02 -4.46 22.98
CA ALA A 272 -15.17 -3.11 23.50
C ALA A 272 -16.21 -3.01 24.63
N GLN A 273 -15.79 -2.45 25.76
CA GLN A 273 -16.68 -2.12 26.87
C GLN A 273 -17.72 -1.07 26.46
N PRO A 274 -18.92 -1.06 27.07
CA PRO A 274 -19.89 0.00 26.88
C PRO A 274 -19.28 1.38 27.17
N GLY A 275 -19.36 2.31 26.21
CA GLY A 275 -18.76 3.65 26.32
C GLY A 275 -17.27 3.75 25.94
N ALA A 276 -16.66 2.68 25.43
CA ALA A 276 -15.28 2.74 24.92
C ALA A 276 -15.13 3.77 23.78
N ALA A 277 -14.08 4.58 23.85
CA ALA A 277 -13.71 5.49 22.77
C ALA A 277 -12.89 4.77 21.69
N PRO A 278 -12.99 5.16 20.41
CA PRO A 278 -12.13 4.62 19.37
C PRO A 278 -10.67 5.03 19.57
N GLY A 279 -9.75 4.23 19.04
CA GLY A 279 -8.34 4.59 18.95
C GLY A 279 -8.08 5.60 17.82
N TYR A 280 -6.91 6.22 17.80
CA TYR A 280 -6.48 7.13 16.73
C TYR A 280 -5.09 6.72 16.22
N MET A 281 -5.07 5.70 15.35
CA MET A 281 -3.83 5.28 14.69
C MET A 281 -3.39 6.33 13.67
N ALA A 282 -2.08 6.52 13.50
CA ALA A 282 -1.51 7.36 12.44
C ALA A 282 -0.56 6.50 11.59
N ALA A 283 -1.14 5.78 10.64
CA ALA A 283 -0.48 4.86 9.73
C ALA A 283 -1.02 5.02 8.30
N TRP A 284 -0.31 4.47 7.31
CA TRP A 284 -0.84 4.38 5.95
C TRP A 284 -2.17 3.61 5.93
N CYS A 285 -2.24 2.46 6.60
CA CYS A 285 -3.47 1.68 6.60
C CYS A 285 -4.65 2.44 7.21
N HIS A 286 -4.40 3.16 8.33
CA HIS A 286 -5.44 3.85 9.10
C HIS A 286 -4.95 5.18 9.69
N GLY A 287 -5.75 6.22 9.46
CA GLY A 287 -5.54 7.56 9.97
C GLY A 287 -4.81 8.49 9.00
N ALA A 288 -4.26 9.56 9.55
CA ALA A 288 -3.77 10.72 8.81
C ALA A 288 -2.85 10.39 7.62
N PRO A 289 -1.83 9.50 7.70
CA PRO A 289 -0.93 9.26 6.58
C PRO A 289 -1.64 8.77 5.31
N GLY A 290 -2.46 7.70 5.41
CA GLY A 290 -3.19 7.17 4.26
C GLY A 290 -4.32 8.07 3.79
N ILE A 291 -5.05 8.70 4.71
CA ILE A 291 -6.10 9.65 4.36
C ILE A 291 -5.50 10.86 3.63
N GLY A 292 -4.35 11.35 4.10
CA GLY A 292 -3.61 12.43 3.46
C GLY A 292 -3.19 12.11 2.03
N LEU A 293 -2.76 10.88 1.74
CA LEU A 293 -2.43 10.45 0.37
C LEU A 293 -3.67 10.50 -0.53
N SER A 294 -4.81 9.98 -0.05
CA SER A 294 -6.10 10.06 -0.75
C SER A 294 -6.50 11.52 -1.05
N ARG A 295 -6.35 12.42 -0.07
CA ARG A 295 -6.66 13.85 -0.24
C ARG A 295 -5.71 14.59 -1.16
N LEU A 296 -4.41 14.34 -1.08
CA LEU A 296 -3.44 14.92 -2.02
C LEU A 296 -3.72 14.47 -3.45
N ARG A 297 -3.99 13.18 -3.66
CA ARG A 297 -4.33 12.68 -4.99
C ARG A 297 -5.64 13.29 -5.49
N GLY A 298 -6.65 13.41 -4.62
CA GLY A 298 -7.89 14.09 -4.98
C GLY A 298 -7.71 15.57 -5.34
N TYR A 299 -6.85 16.28 -4.63
CA TYR A 299 -6.44 17.64 -5.00
C TYR A 299 -5.76 17.68 -6.37
N VAL A 300 -4.85 16.76 -6.68
CA VAL A 300 -4.21 16.66 -8.01
C VAL A 300 -5.25 16.46 -9.12
N LEU A 301 -6.28 15.64 -8.87
CA LEU A 301 -7.28 15.29 -9.88
C LEU A 301 -8.37 16.35 -10.09
N LEU A 302 -8.67 17.17 -9.06
CA LEU A 302 -9.82 18.09 -9.07
C LEU A 302 -9.46 19.56 -8.85
N ASP A 303 -8.23 19.90 -8.45
CA ASP A 303 -7.83 21.23 -7.96
C ASP A 303 -8.73 21.76 -6.82
N ASP A 304 -9.16 20.85 -5.93
CA ASP A 304 -10.10 21.15 -4.83
C ASP A 304 -9.36 21.67 -3.58
N ALA A 305 -9.67 22.91 -3.19
CA ALA A 305 -9.05 23.57 -2.03
C ALA A 305 -9.41 22.95 -0.66
N GLU A 306 -10.59 22.33 -0.53
CA GLU A 306 -10.97 21.61 0.69
C GLU A 306 -10.13 20.34 0.83
N LEU A 307 -9.97 19.58 -0.26
CA LEU A 307 -9.10 18.39 -0.26
C LEU A 307 -7.65 18.75 0.04
N ARG A 308 -7.15 19.87 -0.51
CA ARG A 308 -5.82 20.39 -0.17
C ARG A 308 -5.71 20.73 1.32
N THR A 309 -6.70 21.39 1.90
CA THR A 309 -6.70 21.77 3.33
C THR A 309 -6.65 20.52 4.21
N GLU A 310 -7.41 19.49 3.87
CA GLU A 310 -7.42 18.21 4.59
C GLU A 310 -6.11 17.45 4.47
N ALA A 311 -5.50 17.46 3.28
CA ALA A 311 -4.17 16.93 3.07
C ALA A 311 -3.12 17.66 3.93
N GLU A 312 -3.19 18.99 4.05
CA GLU A 312 -2.27 19.76 4.89
C GLU A 312 -2.46 19.45 6.39
N ILE A 313 -3.70 19.21 6.84
CA ILE A 313 -3.97 18.70 8.20
C ILE A 313 -3.29 17.35 8.41
N ALA A 314 -3.48 16.40 7.48
CA ALA A 314 -2.89 15.08 7.55
C ALA A 314 -1.35 15.12 7.54
N ILE A 315 -0.75 15.98 6.71
CA ILE A 315 0.71 16.21 6.66
C ILE A 315 1.21 16.72 8.01
N ARG A 316 0.52 17.68 8.63
CA ARG A 316 0.91 18.23 9.94
C ARG A 316 0.84 17.16 11.03
N THR A 317 -0.27 16.42 11.12
CA THR A 317 -0.45 15.34 12.10
C THR A 317 0.61 14.26 11.92
N THR A 318 0.87 13.83 10.68
CA THR A 318 1.89 12.84 10.35
C THR A 318 3.28 13.33 10.71
N SER A 319 3.58 14.60 10.43
CA SER A 319 4.85 15.23 10.79
C SER A 319 5.10 15.28 12.29
N GLN A 320 4.08 15.59 13.08
CA GLN A 320 4.15 15.60 14.55
C GLN A 320 4.35 14.18 15.10
N MET A 321 3.65 13.20 14.54
CA MET A 321 3.82 11.80 14.97
C MET A 321 5.23 11.29 14.69
N LEU A 322 5.78 11.59 13.50
CA LEU A 322 7.15 11.23 13.15
C LEU A 322 8.18 11.83 14.12
N ASP A 323 7.97 13.08 14.57
CA ASP A 323 8.82 13.72 15.60
C ASP A 323 8.71 13.04 16.96
N HIS A 324 7.51 12.60 17.36
CA HIS A 324 7.31 11.87 18.61
C HIS A 324 7.93 10.47 18.58
N THR A 325 7.74 9.71 17.50
CA THR A 325 8.34 8.36 17.35
C THR A 325 9.86 8.43 17.30
N ALA A 326 10.40 9.50 16.69
CA ALA A 326 11.82 9.79 16.68
C ALA A 326 12.40 9.93 18.11
N ALA A 327 11.61 10.49 19.04
CA ALA A 327 11.99 10.67 20.44
C ALA A 327 11.74 9.42 21.32
N SER A 328 10.76 8.57 20.98
CA SER A 328 10.28 7.50 21.86
C SER A 328 10.90 6.11 21.63
N HIS A 329 11.91 5.99 20.75
CA HIS A 329 12.56 4.70 20.37
C HIS A 329 11.59 3.60 19.90
N GLN A 330 10.43 3.98 19.35
CA GLN A 330 9.53 3.05 18.69
C GLN A 330 9.87 3.00 17.19
N GLU A 331 10.61 1.98 16.78
CA GLU A 331 11.40 2.00 15.53
C GLU A 331 10.81 1.16 14.39
N ASN A 332 9.49 0.99 14.29
CA ASN A 332 8.90 0.29 13.13
C ASN A 332 9.08 1.12 11.84
N TYR A 333 9.81 0.59 10.84
CA TYR A 333 10.04 1.25 9.54
C TYR A 333 9.18 0.70 8.39
N SER A 334 8.29 -0.26 8.65
CA SER A 334 7.42 -0.84 7.62
C SER A 334 6.55 0.20 6.89
N LEU A 335 6.09 -0.17 5.70
CA LEU A 335 5.27 0.71 4.86
C LEU A 335 3.79 0.76 5.30
N CYS A 336 3.25 -0.31 5.88
CA CYS A 336 1.83 -0.36 6.23
C CYS A 336 1.49 0.55 7.43
N HIS A 337 2.32 0.50 8.48
CA HIS A 337 2.08 1.18 9.75
C HIS A 337 3.37 1.54 10.50
N GLY A 338 4.44 1.79 9.74
CA GLY A 338 5.72 2.26 10.26
C GLY A 338 6.11 3.63 9.70
N GLN A 339 7.28 4.08 10.11
CA GLN A 339 7.85 5.39 9.77
C GLN A 339 8.07 5.54 8.26
N GLY A 340 8.47 4.48 7.56
CA GLY A 340 8.64 4.50 6.10
C GLY A 340 7.32 4.79 5.37
N GLY A 341 6.23 4.14 5.80
CA GLY A 341 4.90 4.40 5.25
C GLY A 341 4.38 5.80 5.54
N ASN A 342 4.64 6.30 6.74
CA ASN A 342 4.24 7.65 7.14
C ASN A 342 5.05 8.73 6.40
N ALA A 343 6.33 8.47 6.16
CA ALA A 343 7.20 9.37 5.40
C ALA A 343 6.78 9.49 3.93
N GLU A 344 6.14 8.46 3.35
CA GLU A 344 5.66 8.50 1.97
C GLU A 344 4.67 9.64 1.72
N LEU A 345 3.81 9.97 2.70
CA LEU A 345 2.92 11.14 2.59
C LEU A 345 3.72 12.44 2.42
N LEU A 346 4.85 12.57 3.13
CA LEU A 346 5.69 13.76 3.06
C LEU A 346 6.49 13.80 1.74
N ILE A 347 6.97 12.65 1.26
CA ILE A 347 7.64 12.55 -0.04
C ILE A 347 6.66 12.94 -1.15
N TYR A 348 5.49 12.33 -1.21
CA TYR A 348 4.47 12.64 -2.21
C TYR A 348 3.97 14.09 -2.10
N GLY A 349 3.71 14.56 -0.88
CA GLY A 349 3.29 15.94 -0.62
C GLY A 349 4.35 16.99 -1.02
N SER A 350 5.64 16.68 -0.90
CA SER A 350 6.71 17.58 -1.33
C SER A 350 6.65 17.85 -2.83
N GLN A 351 6.29 16.83 -3.62
CA GLN A 351 6.20 16.89 -5.08
C GLN A 351 4.91 17.61 -5.49
N VAL A 352 3.76 17.19 -4.95
CA VAL A 352 2.45 17.75 -5.30
C VAL A 352 2.31 19.22 -4.90
N LEU A 353 2.81 19.60 -3.73
CA LEU A 353 2.66 20.95 -3.18
C LEU A 353 3.86 21.86 -3.47
N ASN A 354 4.91 21.37 -4.14
CA ASN A 354 6.18 22.06 -4.34
C ASN A 354 6.82 22.55 -3.01
N ARG A 355 6.86 21.67 -2.01
CA ARG A 355 7.33 21.97 -0.64
C ARG A 355 8.53 21.08 -0.27
N PRO A 356 9.76 21.45 -0.67
CA PRO A 356 10.96 20.62 -0.46
C PRO A 356 11.25 20.32 1.02
N GLU A 357 10.78 21.15 1.95
CA GLU A 357 10.92 20.93 3.39
C GLU A 357 10.20 19.65 3.88
N LEU A 358 9.14 19.21 3.19
CA LEU A 358 8.45 17.95 3.50
C LEU A 358 9.35 16.76 3.18
N PHE A 359 10.05 16.81 2.05
CA PHE A 359 11.04 15.79 1.68
C PHE A 359 12.19 15.75 2.67
N GLU A 360 12.72 16.91 3.09
CA GLU A 360 13.80 16.95 4.09
C GLU A 360 13.40 16.33 5.43
N LYS A 361 12.13 16.47 5.83
CA LYS A 361 11.59 15.80 7.02
C LYS A 361 11.53 14.28 6.82
N ALA A 362 11.06 13.79 5.67
CA ALA A 362 11.11 12.36 5.34
C ALA A 362 12.57 11.83 5.32
N ALA A 363 13.49 12.58 4.73
CA ALA A 363 14.90 12.25 4.69
C ALA A 363 15.54 12.23 6.08
N ALA A 364 15.10 13.10 7.00
CA ALA A 364 15.55 13.07 8.39
C ALA A 364 15.18 11.74 9.08
N ILE A 365 13.98 11.22 8.83
CA ILE A 365 13.56 9.89 9.30
C ILE A 365 14.44 8.78 8.71
N GLY A 366 14.73 8.85 7.40
CA GLY A 366 15.68 7.92 6.77
C GLY A 366 17.06 7.96 7.44
N ARG A 367 17.63 9.15 7.66
CA ARG A 367 18.93 9.36 8.31
C ARG A 367 18.96 8.85 9.76
N MET A 368 17.84 8.95 10.47
CA MET A 368 17.70 8.37 11.79
C MET A 368 17.79 6.85 11.75
N GLY A 369 17.10 6.20 10.81
CA GLY A 369 17.23 4.75 10.58
C GLY A 369 18.65 4.34 10.24
N LEU A 370 19.36 5.13 9.41
CA LEU A 370 20.77 4.87 9.10
C LEU A 370 21.65 4.91 10.35
N THR A 371 21.44 5.92 11.21
CA THR A 371 22.28 6.13 12.40
C THR A 371 21.99 5.09 13.49
N ARG A 372 20.72 4.75 13.69
CA ARG A 372 20.28 3.91 14.82
C ARG A 372 20.26 2.43 14.48
N ILE A 373 19.94 2.05 13.26
CA ILE A 373 19.79 0.64 12.88
C ILE A 373 20.96 0.20 12.03
N ASP A 374 21.13 0.84 10.88
CA ASP A 374 22.04 0.37 9.84
C ASP A 374 23.52 0.47 10.26
N ALA A 375 23.93 1.58 10.87
CA ALA A 375 25.30 1.78 11.37
C ALA A 375 25.67 0.80 12.50
N GLN A 376 24.68 0.20 13.16
CA GLN A 376 24.87 -0.81 14.21
C GLN A 376 24.76 -2.24 13.68
N ASP A 377 24.50 -2.43 12.37
CA ASP A 377 24.13 -3.71 11.75
C ASP A 377 23.01 -4.44 12.54
N ALA A 378 22.08 -3.64 13.10
CA ALA A 378 20.96 -4.15 13.86
C ALA A 378 19.84 -4.63 12.91
N PRO A 379 19.03 -5.63 13.31
CA PRO A 379 17.86 -6.03 12.55
C PRO A 379 16.88 -4.87 12.39
N TRP A 380 16.39 -4.65 11.16
CA TRP A 380 15.40 -3.62 10.88
C TRP A 380 14.07 -3.91 11.58
N PRO A 381 13.54 -2.99 12.39
CA PRO A 381 12.29 -3.24 13.07
C PRO A 381 11.13 -3.14 12.07
N CYS A 382 10.54 -4.31 11.82
CA CYS A 382 9.49 -4.53 10.84
C CYS A 382 8.08 -4.37 11.45
N GLY A 383 7.06 -4.44 10.60
CA GLY A 383 5.66 -4.26 10.97
C GLY A 383 5.02 -5.45 11.71
N VAL A 384 5.70 -6.60 11.75
CA VAL A 384 5.28 -7.76 12.57
C VAL A 384 5.88 -7.62 13.96
N MET A 385 5.13 -6.97 14.84
CA MET A 385 5.59 -6.61 16.19
C MET A 385 6.10 -7.83 16.96
N GLY A 386 7.33 -7.73 17.50
CA GLY A 386 7.94 -8.79 18.31
C GLY A 386 8.50 -9.98 17.54
N ALA A 387 8.51 -9.95 16.20
CA ALA A 387 8.95 -11.08 15.37
C ALA A 387 10.29 -10.89 14.65
N GLY A 388 10.97 -9.76 14.84
CA GLY A 388 12.22 -9.43 14.17
C GLY A 388 12.03 -9.00 12.71
N GLU A 389 13.04 -9.26 11.87
CA GLU A 389 12.97 -8.97 10.44
C GLU A 389 12.05 -9.95 9.70
N THR A 390 11.27 -9.42 8.76
CA THR A 390 10.48 -10.19 7.81
C THR A 390 10.72 -9.62 6.41
N PRO A 391 10.81 -10.42 5.33
CA PRO A 391 11.25 -9.97 4.01
C PRO A 391 10.21 -9.18 3.21
N GLY A 392 8.91 -9.28 3.51
CA GLY A 392 7.83 -8.77 2.66
C GLY A 392 7.82 -7.26 2.40
N LEU A 393 6.98 -6.79 1.47
CA LEU A 393 6.95 -5.40 1.03
C LEU A 393 6.27 -4.47 2.06
N LEU A 394 5.04 -4.74 2.48
CA LEU A 394 4.28 -3.78 3.29
C LEU A 394 4.67 -3.83 4.77
N LEU A 395 5.12 -4.99 5.25
CA LEU A 395 5.50 -5.21 6.65
C LEU A 395 6.99 -5.42 6.88
N GLY A 396 7.78 -5.57 5.82
CA GLY A 396 9.12 -6.13 5.93
C GLY A 396 10.25 -5.29 5.35
N THR A 397 11.42 -5.90 5.28
CA THR A 397 12.66 -5.29 4.84
C THR A 397 12.62 -4.87 3.37
N ALA A 398 11.91 -5.59 2.49
CA ALA A 398 11.72 -5.12 1.12
C ALA A 398 11.02 -3.74 1.08
N GLY A 399 10.03 -3.51 1.95
CA GLY A 399 9.41 -2.19 2.10
C GLY A 399 10.32 -1.11 2.63
N ILE A 400 11.14 -1.46 3.61
CA ILE A 400 12.12 -0.54 4.21
C ILE A 400 13.16 -0.15 3.15
N GLY A 401 13.65 -1.12 2.38
CA GLY A 401 14.51 -0.87 1.23
C GLY A 401 13.83 0.00 0.17
N TYR A 402 12.55 -0.25 -0.11
CA TYR A 402 11.76 0.57 -1.04
C TYR A 402 11.63 2.01 -0.56
N PHE A 403 11.41 2.24 0.74
CA PHE A 403 11.42 3.56 1.35
C PHE A 403 12.77 4.29 1.13
N TYR A 404 13.90 3.60 1.29
CA TYR A 404 15.21 4.19 1.00
C TYR A 404 15.40 4.49 -0.49
N LEU A 405 14.86 3.69 -1.41
CA LEU A 405 14.82 4.02 -2.83
C LEU A 405 13.94 5.24 -3.12
N ARG A 406 12.80 5.37 -2.44
CA ARG A 406 11.94 6.56 -2.51
C ARG A 406 12.68 7.82 -2.03
N LEU A 407 13.51 7.73 -1.00
CA LEU A 407 14.37 8.84 -0.57
C LEU A 407 15.54 9.11 -1.52
N TYR A 408 16.05 8.08 -2.21
CA TYR A 408 17.16 8.24 -3.14
C TYR A 408 16.73 8.90 -4.46
N ALA A 409 15.70 8.34 -5.09
CA ALA A 409 15.24 8.70 -6.42
C ALA A 409 13.70 8.76 -6.48
N PRO A 410 13.06 9.77 -5.83
CA PRO A 410 11.61 9.85 -5.69
C PRO A 410 10.85 10.06 -7.01
N MET A 411 11.54 10.33 -8.12
CA MET A 411 10.91 10.46 -9.45
C MET A 411 11.08 9.23 -10.32
N GLU A 412 12.03 8.35 -10.01
CA GLU A 412 12.28 7.11 -10.75
C GLU A 412 11.73 5.88 -10.00
N THR A 413 11.40 6.05 -8.72
CA THR A 413 10.80 5.00 -7.88
C THR A 413 9.37 5.42 -7.55
N PRO A 414 8.33 4.90 -8.24
CA PRO A 414 6.94 5.28 -7.98
C PRO A 414 6.50 4.85 -6.58
N SER A 415 5.43 5.43 -6.06
CA SER A 415 4.86 4.99 -4.78
C SER A 415 4.18 3.63 -4.94
N VAL A 416 4.37 2.74 -3.96
CA VAL A 416 3.58 1.50 -3.83
C VAL A 416 2.39 1.66 -2.87
N LEU A 417 2.23 2.85 -2.27
CA LEU A 417 1.18 3.16 -1.29
C LEU A 417 0.03 4.01 -1.85
N ILE A 418 0.24 4.60 -3.03
CA ILE A 418 -0.77 5.32 -3.82
C ILE A 418 -0.47 5.08 -5.30
N ILE A 419 -1.29 4.28 -5.97
CA ILE A 419 -1.09 3.94 -7.39
C ILE A 419 -1.75 5.03 -8.24
N SER A 420 -1.10 5.49 -9.29
CA SER A 420 -1.71 6.41 -10.25
C SER A 420 -1.65 5.82 -11.66
N SER A 421 -2.72 6.02 -12.43
CA SER A 421 -2.76 5.64 -13.84
C SER A 421 -2.02 6.64 -14.75
N ASN A 422 -1.78 7.86 -14.25
CA ASN A 422 -0.95 8.94 -14.83
C ASN A 422 -0.36 9.83 -13.72
#